data_AF-A0A9X6JIM3-F1
#
_entry.id   AF-A0A9X6JIM3-F1
#
_cell.length_a   1.000
_cell.length_b   1.000
_cell.length_c   1.000
_cell.angle_alpha   90.00
_cell.angle_beta   90.00
_cell.angle_gamma   90.00
#
_symmetry.space_group_name_H-M   'P 1'
#
loop_
_entity.id
_entity.type
_entity.pdbx_description
1 polymer ?
#
loop_
_entity_poly.entity_id
_entity_poly.type
_entity_poly.pdbx_seq_one_letter_code
_entity_poly.pdbx_strand_id
1 'polypeptide(L)'
;MTEYEIEEETVKKGRLVQAKVIDKKFIEGDPGNPLMGDTGSPEKHLITLYVHEKMRIIDVKSDVFNQIDVGNEIKAYEYKERITIEQEKRKSGWD
;
A
#
# COMPACT_ATOMS: atom_id res chain seq x y z
N MET A 1 -19.45 -23.34 1.81
CA MET A 1 -18.96 -22.22 0.99
C MET A 1 -18.26 -22.83 -0.20
N THR A 2 -18.73 -22.51 -1.40
CA THR A 2 -18.07 -22.93 -2.63
C THR A 2 -16.85 -22.03 -2.88
N GLU A 3 -15.89 -22.51 -3.68
CA GLU A 3 -14.67 -21.75 -4.03
C GLU A 3 -15.00 -20.38 -4.63
N TYR A 4 -16.10 -20.30 -5.39
CA TYR A 4 -16.65 -19.07 -5.96
C TYR A 4 -17.11 -18.05 -4.91
N GLU A 5 -17.77 -18.49 -3.83
CA GLU A 5 -18.21 -17.60 -2.74
C GLU A 5 -17.01 -17.02 -1.98
N ILE A 6 -15.95 -17.80 -1.81
CA ILE A 6 -14.71 -17.38 -1.15
C ILE A 6 -13.98 -16.32 -2.00
N GLU A 7 -13.92 -16.50 -3.32
CA GLU A 7 -13.34 -15.51 -4.21
C GLU A 7 -14.12 -14.19 -4.19
N GLU A 8 -15.46 -14.21 -4.28
CA GLU A 8 -16.26 -12.98 -4.25
C GLU A 8 -16.15 -12.23 -2.92
N GLU A 9 -16.18 -12.93 -1.78
CA GLU A 9 -15.99 -12.30 -0.48
C GLU A 9 -14.58 -11.75 -0.31
N THR A 10 -13.56 -12.46 -0.82
CA THR A 10 -12.17 -12.00 -0.78
C THR A 10 -11.97 -10.75 -1.63
N VAL A 11 -12.62 -10.66 -2.80
CA VAL A 11 -12.58 -9.46 -3.65
C VAL A 11 -13.22 -8.26 -2.95
N LYS A 12 -14.32 -8.46 -2.21
CA LYS A 12 -15.02 -7.38 -1.49
C LYS A 12 -14.34 -6.96 -0.19
N LYS A 13 -13.82 -7.91 0.60
CA LYS A 13 -13.28 -7.64 1.95
C LYS A 13 -11.75 -7.51 1.98
N GLY A 14 -11.05 -8.17 1.06
CA GLY A 14 -9.60 -8.36 1.05
C GLY A 14 -9.18 -9.49 1.98
N ARG A 15 -8.22 -10.32 1.56
CA ARG A 15 -7.65 -11.39 2.38
C ARG A 15 -6.64 -10.79 3.35
N LEU A 16 -6.80 -11.03 4.64
CA LEU A 16 -5.78 -10.66 5.63
C LEU A 16 -4.54 -11.55 5.45
N VAL A 17 -3.39 -10.92 5.27
CA VAL A 17 -2.10 -11.57 5.02
C VAL A 17 -1.01 -10.97 5.91
N GLN A 18 0.00 -11.77 6.23
CA GLN A 18 1.26 -11.32 6.80
C GLN A 18 2.21 -10.98 5.64
N ALA A 19 2.78 -9.79 5.66
CA ALA A 19 3.74 -9.34 4.65
C ALA A 19 5.02 -8.84 5.33
N LYS A 20 6.17 -9.14 4.74
CA LYS A 20 7.46 -8.63 5.21
C LYS A 20 7.86 -7.40 4.42
N VAL A 21 8.27 -6.34 5.09
CA VAL A 21 8.81 -5.14 4.47
C VAL A 21 10.26 -5.42 4.08
N ILE A 22 10.57 -5.31 2.79
CA ILE A 22 11.92 -5.63 2.27
C ILE A 22 12.68 -4.41 1.76
N ASP A 23 11.98 -3.33 1.41
CA ASP A 23 12.59 -2.10 0.95
C ASP A 23 11.65 -0.90 1.18
N LYS A 24 12.24 0.30 1.26
CA LYS A 24 11.54 1.59 1.40
C LYS A 24 12.20 2.61 0.49
N LYS A 25 11.39 3.33 -0.28
CA LYS A 25 11.87 4.37 -1.18
C LYS A 25 10.97 5.61 -1.10
N PHE A 26 11.57 6.74 -0.75
CA PHE A 26 10.94 8.04 -0.93
C PHE A 26 11.31 8.60 -2.32
N ILE A 27 10.32 9.13 -3.03
CA ILE A 27 10.51 9.85 -4.28
C ILE A 27 10.01 11.26 -4.04
N GLU A 28 10.93 12.23 -4.07
CA GLU A 28 10.59 13.64 -3.97
C GLU A 28 9.70 14.05 -5.16
N GLY A 29 8.67 14.85 -4.87
CA GLY A 29 7.81 15.42 -5.89
C GLY A 29 8.51 16.56 -6.64
N ASP A 30 8.10 16.77 -7.88
CA ASP A 30 8.49 17.96 -8.65
C ASP A 30 7.39 19.02 -8.50
N PRO A 31 7.66 20.24 -8.01
CA PRO A 31 6.66 21.30 -7.94
C PRO A 31 6.20 21.80 -9.33
N GLY A 32 6.91 21.44 -10.40
CA GLY A 32 6.63 21.89 -11.76
C GLY A 32 6.91 23.38 -11.97
N ASN A 33 6.48 23.88 -13.13
CA ASN A 33 6.53 25.31 -13.46
C ASN A 33 5.17 25.78 -14.01
N PRO A 34 4.34 26.42 -13.17
CA PRO A 34 3.01 26.88 -13.57
C PRO A 34 3.03 27.88 -14.74
N LEU A 35 4.12 28.66 -14.89
CA LEU A 35 4.26 29.62 -16.00
C LEU A 35 4.47 28.95 -17.36
N MET A 36 4.90 27.68 -17.38
CA MET A 36 5.03 26.88 -18.59
C MET A 36 3.90 25.83 -18.74
N GLY A 37 2.88 25.89 -17.87
CA GLY A 37 1.79 24.91 -17.86
C GLY A 37 2.18 23.53 -17.35
N ASP A 38 3.34 23.41 -16.70
CA ASP A 38 3.81 22.18 -16.07
C ASP A 38 3.30 22.11 -14.63
N THR A 39 2.52 21.07 -14.32
CA THR A 39 1.89 20.85 -13.02
C THR A 39 2.76 20.06 -12.04
N GLY A 40 3.94 19.60 -12.47
CA GLY A 40 4.83 18.82 -11.62
C GLY A 40 4.31 17.41 -11.30
N SER A 41 4.92 16.77 -10.31
CA SER A 41 4.57 15.44 -9.83
C SER A 41 4.53 15.38 -8.30
N PRO A 42 3.58 14.64 -7.70
CA PRO A 42 3.51 14.52 -6.25
C PRO A 42 4.64 13.63 -5.71
N GLU A 43 5.05 13.87 -4.47
CA GLU A 43 5.92 12.97 -3.73
C GLU A 43 5.28 11.58 -3.53
N LYS A 44 6.11 10.54 -3.42
CA LYS A 44 5.65 9.16 -3.18
C LYS A 44 6.43 8.50 -2.07
N HIS A 45 5.73 7.71 -1.27
CA HIS A 45 6.30 6.96 -0.16
C HIS A 45 6.11 5.47 -0.43
N LEU A 46 7.06 4.90 -1.15
CA LEU A 46 6.95 3.53 -1.65
C LEU A 46 7.49 2.52 -0.64
N ILE A 47 6.71 1.49 -0.37
CA ILE A 47 7.12 0.32 0.41
C ILE A 47 7.08 -0.91 -0.49
N THR A 48 8.15 -1.69 -0.47
CA THR A 48 8.18 -3.02 -1.10
C THR A 48 7.88 -4.09 -0.05
N LEU A 49 6.81 -4.84 -0.31
CA LEU A 49 6.33 -5.94 0.50
C LEU A 49 6.65 -7.28 -0.16
N TYR A 50 7.10 -8.24 0.63
CA TYR A 50 7.16 -9.65 0.25
C TYR A 50 5.99 -10.40 0.89
N VAL A 51 5.12 -10.95 0.07
CA VAL A 51 3.90 -11.65 0.46
C VAL A 51 3.63 -12.79 -0.50
N HIS A 52 3.33 -13.99 0.01
CA HIS A 52 3.05 -15.17 -0.81
C HIS A 52 4.08 -15.39 -1.94
N GLU A 53 5.37 -15.28 -1.61
CA GLU A 53 6.49 -15.43 -2.55
C GLU A 53 6.53 -14.39 -3.70
N LYS A 54 5.79 -13.29 -3.56
CA LYS A 54 5.72 -12.21 -4.53
C LYS A 54 6.13 -10.88 -3.91
N MET A 55 6.81 -10.06 -4.70
CA MET A 55 7.09 -8.67 -4.36
C MET A 55 5.93 -7.77 -4.81
N ARG A 56 5.49 -6.87 -3.94
CA ARG A 56 4.47 -5.85 -4.22
C ARG A 56 5.00 -4.50 -3.80
N ILE A 57 4.94 -3.52 -4.69
CA ILE A 57 5.29 -2.14 -4.38
C ILE A 57 3.98 -1.39 -4.20
N ILE A 58 3.86 -0.67 -3.07
CA ILE A 58 2.72 0.16 -2.77
C ILE A 58 3.16 1.55 -2.39
N ASP A 59 2.37 2.55 -2.79
CA ASP A 59 2.48 3.91 -2.29
C ASP A 59 1.59 4.03 -1.05
N VAL A 60 2.18 4.49 0.05
CA VAL A 60 1.50 4.62 1.34
C VAL A 60 1.49 6.07 1.79
N LYS A 61 0.71 6.38 2.82
CA LYS A 61 0.78 7.71 3.45
C LYS A 61 2.14 7.91 4.16
N SER A 62 2.62 9.15 4.19
CA SER A 62 3.86 9.55 4.89
C SER A 62 3.91 9.09 6.35
N ASP A 63 2.80 9.23 7.09
CA ASP A 63 2.66 8.74 8.46
C ASP A 63 3.00 7.25 8.60
N VAL A 64 2.49 6.43 7.68
CA VAL A 64 2.69 4.98 7.69
C VAL A 64 4.11 4.65 7.26
N PHE A 65 4.62 5.34 6.25
CA PHE A 65 6.01 5.21 5.83
C PHE A 65 6.99 5.49 6.96
N ASN A 66 6.73 6.50 7.80
CA ASN A 66 7.60 6.87 8.92
C ASN A 66 7.53 5.89 10.11
N GLN A 67 6.49 5.06 10.19
CA GLN A 67 6.27 4.12 11.30
C GLN A 67 6.73 2.69 11.00
N ILE A 68 7.08 2.40 9.76
CA ILE A 68 7.42 1.05 9.29
C ILE A 68 8.90 1.01 8.94
N ASP A 69 9.61 0.01 9.45
CA ASP A 69 11.02 -0.24 9.10
C ASP A 69 11.20 -1.46 8.19
N VAL A 70 12.30 -1.45 7.44
CA VAL A 70 12.72 -2.62 6.66
C VAL A 70 12.97 -3.80 7.61
N GLY A 71 12.45 -4.96 7.26
CA GLY A 71 12.49 -6.17 8.07
C GLY A 71 11.26 -6.37 8.96
N ASN A 72 10.39 -5.37 9.13
CA ASN A 72 9.14 -5.53 9.87
C ASN A 72 8.20 -6.52 9.19
N GLU A 73 7.47 -7.29 9.99
CA GLU A 73 6.29 -8.04 9.55
C GLU A 73 5.04 -7.21 9.85
N ILE A 74 4.19 -7.03 8.84
CA ILE A 74 2.99 -6.22 8.92
C ILE A 74 1.77 -7.00 8.44
N LYS A 75 0.61 -6.63 8.98
CA LYS A 75 -0.68 -7.10 8.48
C LYS A 75 -1.13 -6.23 7.31
N ALA A 76 -1.53 -6.88 6.23
CA ALA A 76 -2.07 -6.22 5.05
C ALA A 76 -3.31 -6.95 4.54
N TYR A 77 -4.12 -6.26 3.75
CA TYR A 77 -5.23 -6.84 3.00
C TYR A 77 -4.82 -6.98 1.54
N GLU A 78 -4.73 -8.22 1.07
CA GLU A 78 -4.51 -8.54 -0.34
C GLU A 78 -5.86 -8.62 -1.06
N TYR A 79 -6.01 -7.79 -2.10
CA TYR A 79 -7.09 -7.83 -3.07
C TYR A 79 -6.55 -8.36 -4.40
N LYS A 80 -7.44 -8.67 -5.35
CA LYS A 80 -7.06 -9.20 -6.66
C LYS A 80 -6.01 -8.32 -7.39
N GLU A 81 -6.12 -6.99 -7.27
CA GLU A 81 -5.30 -6.04 -8.02
C GLU A 81 -4.44 -5.11 -7.13
N ARG A 82 -4.62 -5.14 -5.81
CA ARG A 82 -3.93 -4.22 -4.90
C ARG A 82 -3.69 -4.86 -3.53
N ILE A 83 -2.75 -4.30 -2.78
CA ILE A 83 -2.53 -4.62 -1.37
C ILE A 83 -2.57 -3.32 -0.57
N THR A 84 -3.13 -3.37 0.64
CA THR A 84 -3.24 -2.19 1.52
C THR A 84 -2.86 -2.57 2.94
N ILE A 85 -2.09 -1.74 3.63
CA ILE A 85 -1.65 -2.01 4.99
C ILE A 85 -2.84 -1.83 5.96
N GLU A 86 -3.00 -2.74 6.93
CA GLU A 86 -4.14 -2.70 7.88
C GLU A 86 -4.23 -1.35 8.63
N GLN A 87 -3.07 -0.77 8.96
CA GLN A 87 -2.95 0.51 9.67
C GLN A 87 -3.59 1.67 8.89
N GLU A 88 -3.54 1.65 7.55
CA GLU A 88 -4.20 2.67 6.72
C GLU A 88 -5.72 2.57 6.78
N LYS A 89 -6.26 1.36 6.92
CA LYS A 89 -7.70 1.14 7.06
C LYS A 89 -8.23 1.66 8.40
N ARG A 90 -7.50 1.47 9.50
CA ARG A 90 -7.96 1.91 10.84
C ARG A 90 -8.09 3.42 10.96
N LYS A 91 -7.25 4.20 10.26
CA LYS A 91 -7.35 5.67 10.24
C LYS A 91 -8.45 6.18 9.29
N SER A 92 -9.01 5.35 8.42
CA SER A 92 -10.06 5.73 7.48
C SER A 92 -11.47 5.44 8.01
N GLY A 93 -11.62 5.38 9.34
CA GLY A 93 -12.92 5.42 9.99
C GLY A 93 -13.51 6.82 9.86
N TRP A 94 -14.46 6.96 8.94
CA TRP A 94 -15.55 7.91 9.15
C TRP A 94 -16.33 7.39 10.35
N ASP A 95 -16.15 8.05 11.50
CA ASP A 95 -17.16 8.12 12.57
C ASP A 95 -18.12 9.27 12.21
#